data_AF-W0DKT6-F1
#
_entry.id   AF-W0DKT6-F1
#
_cell.length_a   1.000
_cell.length_b   1.000
_cell.length_c   1.000
_cell.angle_alpha   90.00
_cell.angle_beta   90.00
_cell.angle_gamma   90.00
#
_symmetry.space_group_name_H-M   'P 1'
#
loop_
_entity.id
_entity.type
_entity.pdbx_description
1 polymer ?
#
loop_
_entity_poly.entity_id
_entity_poly.type
_entity_poly.pdbx_seq_one_letter_code
_entity_poly.pdbx_strand_id
1 'polypeptide(L)'
;MAIVGGGINGLCCAWELARQGHDVELFERGRLMDETSRASSKLLHGGLRYLETLQLRLVREALAERDQWFERAPQWARPLSIVIPIYGHGKRSRWQFGLGLWLYRRLAAHSPHRDYHWLPAEELTAIDPGLNPNGLIGGYRFTDGQMDDQQLGLWVAEQARQAGARLHEQAPVERIDSQGRLWQQGEEARQFDTVVNVAGPWAEQLARNSGLNLTHGLDLVRGSHIVLNRPCHQAYLAEHPQDRRIFFILPWKEGTLLGTTEVRQALDEPIACSDAEAQYLLDAYGNIVQPAATATEIRERFAGLRPLLRSRGNANHASREYTIERTGKAINVLGGKWTTAPALARKLPAIVR
;
A
#
# COMPACT_ATOMS: atom_id res chain seq x y z
N MET A 1 6.22 25.43 7.37
CA MET A 1 5.85 24.62 6.18
C MET A 1 4.48 24.02 6.37
N ALA A 2 3.68 23.94 5.31
CA ALA A 2 2.38 23.27 5.35
C ALA A 2 2.43 21.94 4.58
N ILE A 3 1.75 20.92 5.09
CA ILE A 3 1.55 19.62 4.45
C ILE A 3 0.04 19.38 4.34
N VAL A 4 -0.44 19.04 3.16
CA VAL A 4 -1.86 18.73 2.92
C VAL A 4 -2.03 17.23 2.71
N GLY A 5 -2.80 16.59 3.59
CA GLY A 5 -3.09 15.16 3.59
C GLY A 5 -2.44 14.41 4.76
N GLY A 6 -3.27 13.81 5.62
CA GLY A 6 -2.90 13.05 6.83
C GLY A 6 -2.86 11.53 6.62
N GLY A 7 -2.64 11.08 5.39
CA GLY A 7 -2.31 9.68 5.10
C GLY A 7 -0.84 9.35 5.43
N ILE A 8 -0.44 8.10 5.21
CA ILE A 8 0.90 7.62 5.59
C ILE A 8 2.04 8.43 4.96
N ASN A 9 1.91 8.85 3.70
CA ASN A 9 2.90 9.67 3.03
C ASN A 9 3.03 11.03 3.71
N GLY A 10 1.91 11.71 3.98
CA GLY A 10 1.92 13.02 4.63
C GLY A 10 2.45 12.97 6.06
N LEU A 11 2.09 11.94 6.82
CA LEU A 11 2.60 11.71 8.17
C LEU A 11 4.11 11.43 8.18
N CYS A 12 4.62 10.60 7.26
CA CYS A 12 6.06 10.38 7.13
C CYS A 12 6.79 11.66 6.71
N CYS A 13 6.22 12.45 5.81
CA CYS A 13 6.76 13.75 5.41
C CYS A 13 6.82 14.73 6.58
N ALA A 14 5.74 14.81 7.37
CA ALA A 14 5.68 15.66 8.55
C ALA A 14 6.73 15.26 9.58
N TRP A 15 6.83 13.96 9.86
CA TRP A 15 7.82 13.42 10.78
C TRP A 15 9.25 13.72 10.34
N GLU A 16 9.59 13.44 9.08
CA GLU A 16 10.95 13.65 8.58
C GLU A 16 11.34 15.14 8.57
N LEU A 17 10.44 16.03 8.13
CA LEU A 17 10.71 17.47 8.11
C LEU A 17 10.84 18.05 9.51
N ALA A 18 9.95 17.67 10.44
CA ALA A 18 10.02 18.11 11.83
C ALA A 18 11.31 17.63 12.53
N ARG A 19 11.73 16.39 12.27
CA ARG A 19 13.01 15.84 12.77
C ARG A 19 14.24 16.60 12.26
N GLN A 20 14.12 17.27 11.11
CA GLN A 20 15.16 18.14 10.56
C GLN A 20 15.08 19.60 11.06
N GLY A 21 14.17 19.89 12.00
CA GLY A 21 14.05 21.20 12.63
C GLY A 21 13.17 22.20 11.87
N HIS A 22 12.42 21.75 10.85
CA HIS A 22 11.44 22.60 10.19
C HIS A 22 10.21 22.79 11.08
N ASP A 23 9.63 24.00 11.09
CA ASP A 23 8.30 24.22 11.65
C ASP A 23 7.24 23.68 10.70
N VAL A 24 6.50 22.65 11.11
CA VAL A 24 5.61 21.86 10.24
C VAL A 24 4.19 21.87 10.77
N GLU A 25 3.25 22.21 9.89
CA GLU A 25 1.81 22.03 10.09
C GLU A 25 1.25 21.09 9.04
N LEU A 26 0.52 20.07 9.47
CA LEU A 26 -0.21 19.15 8.59
C LEU A 26 -1.71 19.39 8.70
N PHE A 27 -2.39 19.41 7.56
CA PHE A 27 -3.83 19.62 7.45
C PHE A 27 -4.49 18.38 6.84
N GLU A 28 -5.38 17.74 7.59
CA GLU A 28 -6.18 16.60 7.16
C GLU A 28 -7.67 16.96 7.20
N ARG A 29 -8.40 16.71 6.10
CA ARG A 29 -9.82 17.07 5.98
C ARG A 29 -10.71 16.32 6.97
N GLY A 30 -10.37 15.07 7.28
CA GLY A 30 -11.14 14.18 8.13
C GLY A 30 -10.32 13.78 9.33
N ARG A 31 -10.11 12.47 9.49
CA ARG A 31 -9.20 11.91 10.48
C ARG A 31 -7.93 11.39 9.83
N LEU A 32 -6.84 11.39 10.58
CA LEU A 32 -5.58 10.82 10.13
C LEU A 32 -5.79 9.36 9.71
N MET A 33 -5.13 8.96 8.62
CA MET A 33 -5.14 7.61 8.07
C MET A 33 -6.49 7.08 7.54
N ASP A 34 -7.58 7.87 7.54
CA ASP A 34 -8.94 7.32 7.39
C ASP A 34 -9.31 6.84 5.96
N GLU A 35 -8.50 7.19 4.95
CA GLU A 35 -8.75 6.90 3.54
C GLU A 35 -7.92 5.70 3.03
N THR A 36 -7.21 5.84 1.91
CA THR A 36 -6.39 4.77 1.29
C THR A 36 -5.40 4.13 2.26
N SER A 37 -4.91 4.87 3.25
CA SER A 37 -3.83 4.41 4.13
C SER A 37 -4.27 3.35 5.15
N ARG A 38 -5.57 3.24 5.48
CA ARG A 38 -6.14 2.16 6.32
C ARG A 38 -6.74 1.00 5.52
N ALA A 39 -6.79 1.14 4.19
CA ALA A 39 -7.37 0.19 3.27
C ALA A 39 -6.31 -0.58 2.47
N SER A 40 -5.14 -0.80 3.08
CA SER A 40 -4.08 -1.60 2.48
C SER A 40 -4.37 -3.09 2.61
N SER A 41 -3.53 -3.93 1.97
CA SER A 41 -3.56 -5.38 2.22
C SER A 41 -2.98 -5.78 3.58
N LYS A 42 -2.68 -4.80 4.47
CA LYS A 42 -2.03 -5.02 5.77
C LYS A 42 -0.66 -5.65 5.63
N LEU A 43 0.05 -5.32 4.53
CA LEU A 43 1.36 -5.84 4.20
C LEU A 43 2.39 -4.73 3.98
N LEU A 44 3.57 -4.94 4.55
CA LEU A 44 4.81 -4.27 4.22
C LEU A 44 5.57 -5.13 3.21
N HIS A 45 5.12 -5.12 1.96
CA HIS A 45 5.67 -6.02 0.96
C HIS A 45 6.76 -5.35 0.11
N GLY A 46 7.78 -6.09 -0.31
CA GLY A 46 8.77 -5.61 -1.28
C GLY A 46 8.22 -5.54 -2.71
N GLY A 47 7.18 -6.32 -3.02
CA GLY A 47 6.49 -6.26 -4.33
C GLY A 47 7.04 -7.22 -5.37
N LEU A 48 6.97 -8.53 -5.07
CA LEU A 48 7.41 -9.60 -5.96
C LEU A 48 6.91 -9.47 -7.40
N ARG A 49 5.64 -9.06 -7.60
CA ARG A 49 5.05 -8.83 -8.93
C ARG A 49 5.79 -7.76 -9.75
N TYR A 50 6.42 -6.77 -9.12
CA TYR A 50 7.15 -5.72 -9.84
C TYR A 50 8.47 -6.22 -10.46
N LEU A 51 8.92 -7.43 -10.12
CA LEU A 51 10.03 -8.07 -10.81
C LEU A 51 9.68 -8.43 -12.26
N GLU A 52 8.41 -8.72 -12.56
CA GLU A 52 7.95 -9.00 -13.93
C GLU A 52 8.12 -7.80 -14.86
N THR A 53 8.12 -6.59 -14.29
CA THR A 53 8.30 -5.32 -14.99
C THR A 53 9.66 -4.69 -14.73
N LEU A 54 10.62 -5.45 -14.18
CA LEU A 54 12.00 -5.04 -13.92
C LEU A 54 12.16 -3.78 -13.04
N GLN A 55 11.20 -3.48 -12.16
CA GLN A 55 11.29 -2.34 -11.24
C GLN A 55 12.17 -2.66 -10.02
N LEU A 56 13.41 -3.10 -10.28
CA LEU A 56 14.32 -3.64 -9.26
C LEU A 56 14.68 -2.63 -8.17
N ARG A 57 14.78 -1.34 -8.55
CA ARG A 57 15.04 -0.25 -7.60
C ARG A 57 13.91 -0.10 -6.59
N LEU A 58 12.67 -0.10 -7.06
CA LEU A 58 11.48 -0.02 -6.21
C LEU A 58 11.41 -1.21 -5.26
N VAL A 59 11.67 -2.42 -5.76
CA VAL A 59 11.65 -3.64 -4.93
C VAL A 59 12.73 -3.59 -3.85
N ARG A 60 13.95 -3.18 -4.20
CA ARG A 60 15.05 -3.03 -3.23
C ARG A 60 14.72 -1.99 -2.16
N GLU A 61 14.19 -0.82 -2.56
CA GLU A 61 13.79 0.24 -1.64
C GLU A 61 12.68 -0.24 -0.69
N ALA A 62 11.65 -0.90 -1.22
CA ALA A 62 10.55 -1.43 -0.41
C ALA A 62 11.00 -2.52 0.59
N LEU A 63 11.94 -3.38 0.20
CA LEU A 63 12.52 -4.39 1.09
C LEU A 63 13.32 -3.75 2.23
N ALA A 64 14.14 -2.73 1.93
CA ALA A 64 14.90 -2.02 2.94
C ALA A 64 14.00 -1.24 3.92
N GLU A 65 12.93 -0.60 3.43
CA GLU A 65 11.98 0.09 4.31
C GLU A 65 11.16 -0.88 5.15
N ARG A 66 10.77 -2.04 4.62
CA ARG A 66 10.08 -3.08 5.38
C ARG A 66 10.87 -3.48 6.62
N ASP A 67 12.16 -3.75 6.46
CA ASP A 67 12.99 -4.18 7.59
C ASP A 67 13.14 -3.03 8.62
N GLN A 68 13.29 -1.78 8.17
CA GLN A 68 13.26 -0.62 9.06
C GLN A 68 11.94 -0.48 9.82
N TRP A 69 10.80 -0.83 9.22
CA TRP A 69 9.51 -0.81 9.92
C TRP A 69 9.46 -1.84 11.06
N PHE A 70 10.02 -3.03 10.85
CA PHE A 70 10.12 -4.05 11.91
C PHE A 70 10.97 -3.57 13.08
N GLU A 71 12.06 -2.86 12.80
CA GLU A 71 12.94 -2.32 13.84
C GLU A 71 12.30 -1.15 14.60
N ARG A 72 11.62 -0.25 13.90
CA ARG A 72 11.08 0.99 14.49
C ARG A 72 9.77 0.78 15.26
N ALA A 73 8.91 -0.12 14.78
CA ALA A 73 7.59 -0.33 15.36
C ALA A 73 7.21 -1.83 15.39
N PRO A 74 8.00 -2.67 16.08
CA PRO A 74 7.79 -4.13 16.12
C PRO A 74 6.41 -4.54 16.68
N GLN A 75 5.77 -3.68 17.48
CA GLN A 75 4.43 -3.88 18.01
C GLN A 75 3.33 -3.83 16.93
N TRP A 76 3.59 -3.14 15.81
CA TRP A 76 2.62 -2.95 14.73
C TRP A 76 3.07 -3.50 13.37
N ALA A 77 4.35 -3.87 13.24
CA ALA A 77 4.94 -4.43 12.03
C ALA A 77 5.80 -5.65 12.38
N ARG A 78 5.56 -6.77 11.69
CA ARG A 78 6.29 -8.02 11.93
C ARG A 78 6.53 -8.82 10.65
N PRO A 79 7.56 -9.69 10.63
CA PRO A 79 7.74 -10.65 9.56
C PRO A 79 6.53 -11.59 9.44
N LEU A 80 6.13 -11.90 8.21
CA LEU A 80 5.07 -12.82 7.85
C LEU A 80 5.60 -13.88 6.89
N SER A 81 5.42 -15.14 7.25
CA SER A 81 5.69 -16.29 6.37
C SER A 81 4.55 -16.45 5.36
N ILE A 82 4.85 -16.32 4.08
CA ILE A 82 3.88 -16.42 2.98
C ILE A 82 4.25 -17.60 2.08
N VAL A 83 3.27 -18.43 1.75
CA VAL A 83 3.41 -19.54 0.81
C VAL A 83 2.81 -19.16 -0.54
N ILE A 84 3.54 -19.43 -1.62
CA ILE A 84 3.04 -19.39 -2.99
C ILE A 84 2.75 -20.83 -3.40
N PRO A 85 1.48 -21.29 -3.37
CA PRO A 85 1.14 -22.63 -3.80
C PRO A 85 1.22 -22.71 -5.33
N ILE A 86 1.84 -23.77 -5.84
CA ILE A 86 2.06 -24.00 -7.27
C ILE A 86 1.17 -25.15 -7.71
N TYR A 87 0.22 -24.84 -8.59
CA TYR A 87 -0.67 -25.80 -9.23
C TYR A 87 -0.22 -26.07 -10.67
N GLY A 88 -0.40 -27.30 -11.15
CA GLY A 88 -0.02 -27.70 -12.51
C GLY A 88 -0.76 -26.96 -13.63
N HIS A 89 -1.92 -26.39 -13.32
CA HIS A 89 -2.72 -25.54 -14.22
C HIS A 89 -2.50 -24.03 -13.97
N GLY A 90 -1.51 -23.66 -13.15
CA GLY A 90 -1.17 -22.27 -12.86
C GLY A 90 -0.69 -21.50 -14.09
N LYS A 91 -0.84 -20.17 -14.05
CA LYS A 91 -0.42 -19.27 -15.15
C LYS A 91 1.08 -18.99 -15.12
N ARG A 92 1.72 -19.23 -13.96
CA ARG A 92 3.16 -19.13 -13.74
C ARG A 92 3.71 -20.49 -13.34
N SER A 93 4.78 -20.88 -14.01
CA SER A 93 5.48 -22.14 -13.74
C SER A 93 6.39 -22.04 -12.51
N ARG A 94 6.73 -23.21 -11.93
CA ARG A 94 7.62 -23.33 -10.76
C ARG A 94 8.95 -22.59 -10.94
N TRP A 95 9.55 -22.64 -12.13
CA TRP A 95 10.85 -22.01 -12.37
C TRP A 95 10.76 -20.49 -12.43
N GLN A 96 9.64 -19.92 -12.90
CA GLN A 96 9.43 -18.47 -12.93
C GLN A 96 9.35 -17.91 -11.51
N PHE A 97 8.58 -18.55 -10.63
CA PHE A 97 8.57 -18.17 -9.21
C PHE A 97 9.92 -18.37 -8.54
N GLY A 98 10.61 -19.48 -8.83
CA GLY A 98 11.96 -19.74 -8.32
C GLY A 98 12.96 -18.64 -8.70
N LEU A 99 12.97 -18.21 -9.97
CA LEU A 99 13.80 -17.11 -10.46
C LEU A 99 13.41 -15.77 -9.81
N GLY A 100 12.11 -15.50 -9.70
CA GLY A 100 11.60 -14.29 -9.04
C GLY A 100 12.03 -14.21 -7.58
N LEU A 101 11.89 -15.30 -6.81
CA LEU A 101 12.29 -15.36 -5.41
C LEU A 101 13.81 -15.34 -5.23
N TRP A 102 14.56 -15.97 -6.14
CA TRP A 102 16.01 -15.84 -6.18
C TRP A 102 16.43 -14.37 -6.34
N LEU A 103 15.81 -13.65 -7.27
CA LEU A 103 16.07 -12.22 -7.48
C LEU A 103 15.63 -11.39 -6.28
N TYR A 104 14.47 -11.70 -5.69
CA TYR A 104 13.95 -11.05 -4.49
C TYR A 104 14.93 -11.19 -3.31
N ARG A 105 15.47 -12.39 -3.08
CA ARG A 105 16.51 -12.67 -2.09
C ARG A 105 17.78 -11.86 -2.34
N ARG A 106 18.20 -11.72 -3.60
CA ARG A 106 19.38 -10.91 -3.97
C ARG A 106 19.16 -9.42 -3.71
N LEU A 107 17.95 -8.91 -3.95
CA LEU A 107 17.61 -7.51 -3.64
C LEU A 107 17.47 -7.27 -2.13
N ALA A 108 17.09 -8.31 -1.37
CA ALA A 108 17.04 -8.33 0.09
C ALA A 108 18.39 -8.70 0.74
N ALA A 109 19.53 -8.42 0.10
CA ALA A 109 20.84 -8.95 0.52
C ALA A 109 21.20 -8.70 2.00
N HIS A 110 20.77 -7.57 2.57
CA HIS A 110 21.03 -7.21 3.97
C HIS A 110 19.91 -7.60 4.95
N SER A 111 18.83 -8.20 4.44
CA SER A 111 17.67 -8.58 5.24
C SER A 111 17.91 -9.93 5.95
N PRO A 112 17.59 -10.05 7.25
CA PRO A 112 17.50 -11.35 7.91
C PRO A 112 16.31 -12.19 7.40
N HIS A 113 15.37 -11.57 6.68
CA HIS A 113 14.14 -12.19 6.17
C HIS A 113 14.18 -12.42 4.65
N ARG A 114 15.36 -12.72 4.11
CA ARG A 114 15.58 -12.85 2.65
C ARG A 114 15.39 -14.26 2.08
N ASP A 115 15.41 -15.27 2.95
CA ASP A 115 15.45 -16.66 2.50
C ASP A 115 14.05 -17.16 2.07
N TYR A 116 14.07 -18.14 1.18
CA TYR A 116 12.88 -18.82 0.69
C TYR A 116 13.18 -20.32 0.56
N HIS A 117 12.13 -21.14 0.70
CA HIS A 117 12.24 -22.59 0.73
C HIS A 117 11.17 -23.20 -0.17
N TRP A 118 11.53 -24.27 -0.87
CA TRP A 118 10.56 -25.10 -1.57
C TRP A 118 9.95 -26.10 -0.57
N LEU A 119 8.64 -26.23 -0.60
CA LEU A 119 7.86 -27.19 0.18
C LEU A 119 7.15 -28.14 -0.79
N PRO A 120 7.33 -29.47 -0.67
CA PRO A 120 6.54 -30.45 -1.40
C PRO A 120 5.04 -30.34 -1.08
N ALA A 121 4.18 -30.83 -1.99
CA ALA A 121 2.72 -30.79 -1.80
C ALA A 121 2.29 -31.46 -0.48
N GLU A 122 2.87 -32.60 -0.13
CA GLU A 122 2.59 -33.34 1.10
C GLU A 122 2.85 -32.52 2.37
N GLU A 123 3.96 -31.76 2.39
CA GLU A 123 4.30 -30.88 3.51
C GLU A 123 3.31 -29.72 3.62
N LEU A 124 2.89 -29.15 2.48
CA LEU A 124 1.91 -28.06 2.46
C LEU A 124 0.54 -28.51 2.98
N THR A 125 0.06 -29.68 2.56
CA THR A 125 -1.22 -30.22 3.03
C THR A 125 -1.17 -30.68 4.48
N ALA A 126 0.02 -31.02 5.00
CA ALA A 126 0.22 -31.26 6.42
C ALA A 126 0.16 -29.96 7.24
N ILE A 127 0.69 -28.85 6.70
CA ILE A 127 0.64 -27.52 7.33
C ILE A 127 -0.78 -26.94 7.33
N ASP A 128 -1.48 -27.04 6.20
CA ASP A 128 -2.85 -26.58 6.05
C ASP A 128 -3.70 -27.68 5.38
N PRO A 129 -4.42 -28.48 6.19
CA PRO A 129 -5.31 -29.53 5.69
C PRO A 129 -6.46 -29.01 4.81
N GLY A 130 -6.77 -27.71 4.89
CA GLY A 130 -7.75 -27.06 4.03
C GLY A 130 -7.22 -26.73 2.64
N LEU A 131 -5.91 -26.75 2.42
CA LEU A 131 -5.33 -26.44 1.12
C LEU A 131 -5.80 -27.46 0.07
N ASN A 132 -6.35 -26.98 -1.04
CA ASN A 132 -6.85 -27.82 -2.12
C ASN A 132 -5.71 -28.66 -2.71
N PRO A 133 -5.74 -30.01 -2.60
CA PRO A 133 -4.66 -30.86 -3.07
C PRO A 133 -4.71 -31.11 -4.59
N ASN A 134 -5.85 -30.81 -5.24
CA ASN A 134 -6.04 -31.16 -6.63
C ASN A 134 -5.11 -30.35 -7.57
N GLY A 135 -4.15 -31.05 -8.19
CA GLY A 135 -3.16 -30.46 -9.06
C GLY A 135 -2.07 -29.66 -8.34
N LEU A 136 -1.99 -29.73 -7.00
CA LEU A 136 -0.93 -29.09 -6.21
C LEU A 136 0.40 -29.83 -6.42
N ILE A 137 1.42 -29.09 -6.87
CA ILE A 137 2.78 -29.62 -7.09
C ILE A 137 3.67 -29.40 -5.85
N GLY A 138 3.39 -28.35 -5.10
CA GLY A 138 4.18 -27.87 -3.96
C GLY A 138 4.07 -26.36 -3.87
N GLY A 139 5.02 -25.71 -3.20
CA GLY A 139 5.00 -24.25 -3.08
C GLY A 139 6.29 -23.66 -2.57
N TYR A 140 6.44 -22.35 -2.76
CA TYR A 140 7.55 -21.60 -2.18
C TYR A 140 7.10 -20.85 -0.94
N ARG A 141 7.75 -21.10 0.19
CA ARG A 141 7.63 -20.29 1.40
C ARG A 141 8.69 -19.21 1.38
N PHE A 142 8.28 -17.96 1.54
CA PHE A 142 9.17 -16.80 1.67
C PHE A 142 8.67 -15.86 2.76
N THR A 143 9.49 -14.87 3.13
CA THR A 143 9.12 -13.91 4.18
C THR A 143 8.87 -12.53 3.60
N ASP A 144 7.74 -11.93 3.99
CA ASP A 144 7.46 -10.50 3.80
C ASP A 144 7.01 -9.86 5.12
N GLY A 145 6.41 -8.67 5.09
CA GLY A 145 5.92 -8.02 6.31
C GLY A 145 4.41 -7.93 6.39
N GLN A 146 3.88 -8.13 7.60
CA GLN A 146 2.52 -7.81 7.97
C GLN A 146 2.51 -6.60 8.90
N MET A 147 1.47 -5.77 8.78
CA MET A 147 1.29 -4.60 9.64
C MET A 147 -0.17 -4.39 10.02
N ASP A 148 -0.39 -3.73 11.15
CA ASP A 148 -1.62 -2.96 11.36
C ASP A 148 -1.42 -1.56 10.81
N ASP A 149 -1.95 -1.30 9.62
CA ASP A 149 -1.70 -0.08 8.87
C ASP A 149 -2.25 1.17 9.57
N GLN A 150 -3.41 1.07 10.22
CA GLN A 150 -3.99 2.14 11.01
C GLN A 150 -3.16 2.41 12.26
N GLN A 151 -2.86 1.39 13.07
CA GLN A 151 -2.09 1.58 14.30
C GLN A 151 -0.66 2.06 14.02
N LEU A 152 -0.03 1.50 12.99
CA LEU A 152 1.31 1.92 12.59
C LEU A 152 1.32 3.34 12.04
N GLY A 153 0.31 3.75 11.27
CA GLY A 153 0.19 5.13 10.82
C GLY A 153 -0.05 6.13 11.96
N LEU A 154 -0.90 5.77 12.93
CA LEU A 154 -1.10 6.58 14.14
C LEU A 154 0.16 6.66 15.00
N TRP A 155 0.95 5.59 15.06
CA TRP A 155 2.27 5.62 15.67
C TRP A 155 3.18 6.64 14.96
N VAL A 156 3.19 6.69 13.62
CA VAL A 156 3.95 7.72 12.86
C VAL A 156 3.45 9.12 13.18
N ALA A 157 2.12 9.33 13.29
CA ALA A 157 1.56 10.62 13.67
C ALA A 157 2.06 11.08 15.04
N GLU A 158 2.14 10.15 16.00
CA GLU A 158 2.69 10.44 17.31
C GLU A 158 4.18 10.78 17.25
N GLN A 159 4.96 10.05 16.44
CA GLN A 159 6.38 10.39 16.23
C GLN A 159 6.55 11.79 15.59
N ALA A 160 5.66 12.17 14.68
CA ALA A 160 5.67 13.51 14.08
C ALA A 160 5.37 14.60 15.14
N ARG A 161 4.37 14.37 16.02
CA ARG A 161 4.05 15.29 17.11
C ARG A 161 5.20 15.44 18.09
N GLN A 162 5.84 14.33 18.48
CA GLN A 162 7.02 14.33 19.35
C GLN A 162 8.20 15.06 18.73
N ALA A 163 8.33 15.04 17.40
CA ALA A 163 9.32 15.83 16.67
C ALA A 163 8.95 17.32 16.52
N GLY A 164 7.77 17.75 16.99
CA GLY A 164 7.33 19.14 16.97
C GLY A 164 6.33 19.50 15.86
N ALA A 165 5.88 18.54 15.04
CA ALA A 165 4.87 18.81 14.02
C ALA A 165 3.48 19.06 14.65
N ARG A 166 2.76 20.07 14.17
CA ARG A 166 1.35 20.31 14.50
C ARG A 166 0.47 19.60 13.48
N LEU A 167 -0.39 18.69 13.93
CA LEU A 167 -1.27 17.91 13.08
C LEU A 167 -2.72 18.33 13.33
N HIS A 168 -3.36 18.93 12.32
CA HIS A 168 -4.73 19.41 12.36
C HIS A 168 -5.64 18.44 11.60
N GLU A 169 -6.54 17.76 12.33
CA GLU A 169 -7.64 16.98 11.77
C GLU A 169 -8.87 17.89 11.58
N GLN A 170 -9.83 17.45 10.76
CA GLN A 170 -11.01 18.26 10.41
C GLN A 170 -10.67 19.64 9.82
N ALA A 171 -9.53 19.73 9.13
CA ALA A 171 -8.98 20.96 8.57
C ALA A 171 -8.88 20.84 7.03
N PRO A 172 -10.01 20.90 6.29
CA PRO A 172 -10.00 20.77 4.84
C PRO A 172 -9.30 21.97 4.18
N VAL A 173 -8.43 21.66 3.21
CA VAL A 173 -7.75 22.65 2.38
C VAL A 173 -8.43 22.68 1.02
N GLU A 174 -8.97 23.84 0.65
CA GLU A 174 -9.69 24.02 -0.62
C GLU A 174 -8.78 24.46 -1.75
N ARG A 175 -7.73 25.22 -1.42
CA ARG A 175 -6.81 25.81 -2.39
C ARG A 175 -5.41 25.96 -1.83
N ILE A 176 -4.42 25.85 -2.71
CA ILE A 176 -3.02 26.20 -2.47
C ILE A 176 -2.49 27.03 -3.64
N ASP A 177 -1.32 27.65 -3.53
CA ASP A 177 -0.70 28.32 -4.69
C ASP A 177 0.83 28.20 -4.76
N SER A 178 1.39 28.65 -5.88
CA SER A 178 2.83 28.63 -6.13
C SER A 178 3.63 29.63 -5.29
N GLN A 179 2.97 30.48 -4.49
CA GLN A 179 3.58 31.44 -3.57
C GLN A 179 3.59 30.92 -2.12
N GLY A 180 3.09 29.71 -1.88
CA GLY A 180 3.09 29.08 -0.57
C GLY A 180 1.90 29.51 0.31
N ARG A 181 0.82 29.99 -0.31
CA ARG A 181 -0.43 30.29 0.40
C ARG A 181 -1.34 29.07 0.39
N LEU A 182 -2.10 28.92 1.46
CA LEU A 182 -3.07 27.84 1.71
C LEU A 182 -4.39 28.44 2.20
N TRP A 183 -5.51 27.96 1.67
CA TRP A 183 -6.86 28.37 2.05
C TRP A 183 -7.64 27.20 2.63
N GLN A 184 -8.18 27.40 3.84
CA GLN A 184 -9.19 26.54 4.45
C GLN A 184 -10.58 27.16 4.23
N GLN A 185 -11.63 26.34 4.31
CA GLN A 185 -13.00 26.79 4.02
C GLN A 185 -13.43 27.94 4.95
N GLY A 186 -13.81 29.07 4.36
CA GLY A 186 -14.28 30.25 5.10
C GLY A 186 -13.18 31.01 5.85
N GLU A 187 -11.90 30.68 5.63
CA GLU A 187 -10.76 31.34 6.25
C GLU A 187 -9.93 32.16 5.26
N GLU A 188 -9.18 33.14 5.79
CA GLU A 188 -8.20 33.89 5.00
C GLU A 188 -6.97 33.03 4.63
N ALA A 189 -6.23 33.49 3.63
CA ALA A 189 -5.01 32.81 3.18
C ALA A 189 -3.95 32.77 4.28
N ARG A 190 -3.45 31.59 4.62
CA ARG A 190 -2.28 31.44 5.49
C ARG A 190 -1.01 31.32 4.65
N GLN A 191 0.03 32.09 5.01
CA GLN A 191 1.31 32.10 4.31
C GLN A 191 2.29 31.10 4.93
N PHE A 192 2.91 30.29 4.09
CA PHE A 192 3.99 29.38 4.46
C PHE A 192 5.19 29.53 3.52
N ASP A 193 6.37 29.06 3.94
CA ASP A 193 7.55 29.04 3.06
C ASP A 193 7.40 28.04 1.92
N THR A 194 6.70 26.94 2.18
CA THR A 194 6.42 25.85 1.23
C THR A 194 5.15 25.14 1.65
N VAL A 195 4.35 24.75 0.66
CA VAL A 195 3.14 23.93 0.82
C VAL A 195 3.35 22.62 0.07
N VAL A 196 3.28 21.50 0.77
CA VAL A 196 3.43 20.14 0.21
C VAL A 196 2.04 19.50 0.09
N ASN A 197 1.53 19.38 -1.12
CA ASN A 197 0.35 18.61 -1.43
C ASN A 197 0.68 17.13 -1.56
N VAL A 198 0.22 16.34 -0.60
CA VAL A 198 0.40 14.88 -0.52
C VAL A 198 -0.94 14.21 -0.19
N ALA A 199 -2.02 14.77 -0.73
CA ALA A 199 -3.40 14.36 -0.47
C ALA A 199 -3.83 13.04 -1.16
N GLY A 200 -2.88 12.15 -1.47
CA GLY A 200 -3.15 10.82 -2.05
C GLY A 200 -4.01 10.89 -3.32
N PRO A 201 -5.14 10.18 -3.41
CA PRO A 201 -6.07 10.27 -4.54
C PRO A 201 -6.55 11.69 -4.88
N TRP A 202 -6.62 12.59 -3.90
CA TRP A 202 -7.10 13.96 -4.09
C TRP A 202 -5.99 14.95 -4.46
N ALA A 203 -4.72 14.52 -4.51
CA ALA A 203 -3.59 15.40 -4.79
C ALA A 203 -3.69 16.07 -6.17
N GLU A 204 -4.05 15.31 -7.20
CA GLU A 204 -4.25 15.86 -8.55
C GLU A 204 -5.43 16.85 -8.59
N GLN A 205 -6.55 16.52 -7.94
CA GLN A 205 -7.73 17.38 -7.91
C GLN A 205 -7.46 18.70 -7.20
N LEU A 206 -6.79 18.67 -6.04
CA LEU A 206 -6.43 19.88 -5.29
C LEU A 206 -5.51 20.79 -6.11
N ALA A 207 -4.50 20.22 -6.78
CA ALA A 207 -3.60 20.99 -7.64
C ALA A 207 -4.34 21.64 -8.82
N ARG A 208 -5.21 20.88 -9.51
CA ARG A 208 -6.01 21.38 -10.65
C ARG A 208 -6.97 22.49 -10.22
N ASN A 209 -7.70 22.30 -9.12
CA ASN A 209 -8.61 23.32 -8.58
C ASN A 209 -7.86 24.59 -8.14
N SER A 210 -6.59 24.44 -7.80
CA SER A 210 -5.68 25.53 -7.45
C SER A 210 -5.03 26.23 -8.66
N GLY A 211 -5.32 25.80 -9.89
CA GLY A 211 -4.69 26.33 -11.10
C GLY A 211 -3.22 25.93 -11.25
N LEU A 212 -2.76 24.90 -10.53
CA LEU A 212 -1.41 24.37 -10.67
C LEU A 212 -1.37 23.31 -11.77
N ASN A 213 -0.50 23.51 -12.75
CA ASN A 213 -0.32 22.58 -13.87
C ASN A 213 0.62 21.44 -13.46
N LEU A 214 0.09 20.22 -13.42
CA LEU A 214 0.88 19.00 -13.20
C LEU A 214 1.23 18.35 -14.54
N THR A 215 2.44 17.81 -14.64
CA THR A 215 2.94 17.10 -15.82
C THR A 215 2.47 15.64 -15.86
N HIS A 216 2.20 15.05 -14.69
CA HIS A 216 1.61 13.72 -14.52
C HIS A 216 0.19 13.82 -13.96
N GLY A 217 -0.62 12.80 -14.28
CA GLY A 217 -1.94 12.59 -13.70
C GLY A 217 -2.03 11.25 -12.99
N LEU A 218 -3.12 11.05 -12.26
CA LEU A 218 -3.42 9.83 -11.54
C LEU A 218 -4.41 8.95 -12.34
N ASP A 219 -4.18 7.64 -12.31
CA ASP A 219 -5.18 6.61 -12.60
C ASP A 219 -5.62 6.03 -11.25
N LEU A 220 -6.90 6.15 -10.95
CA LEU A 220 -7.45 5.81 -9.64
C LEU A 220 -8.04 4.40 -9.70
N VAL A 221 -7.44 3.50 -8.91
CA VAL A 221 -7.82 2.09 -8.91
C VAL A 221 -8.28 1.70 -7.51
N ARG A 222 -9.58 1.45 -7.35
CA ARG A 222 -10.14 0.85 -6.15
C ARG A 222 -9.61 -0.56 -6.00
N GLY A 223 -9.19 -0.88 -4.80
CA GLY A 223 -9.01 -2.26 -4.39
C GLY A 223 -9.74 -2.56 -3.12
N SER A 224 -10.41 -3.69 -3.15
CA SER A 224 -11.28 -4.14 -2.10
C SER A 224 -10.72 -5.37 -1.41
N HIS A 225 -11.17 -5.58 -0.19
CA HIS A 225 -10.82 -6.69 0.69
C HIS A 225 -12.05 -7.12 1.48
N ILE A 226 -12.06 -8.39 1.84
CA ILE A 226 -13.05 -8.96 2.76
C ILE A 226 -12.31 -9.67 3.89
N VAL A 227 -12.89 -9.67 5.08
CA VAL A 227 -12.39 -10.43 6.23
C VAL A 227 -13.43 -11.48 6.59
N LEU A 228 -13.02 -12.75 6.57
CA LEU A 228 -13.86 -13.88 6.93
C LEU A 228 -13.80 -14.17 8.42
N ASN A 229 -14.91 -14.62 9.00
CA ASN A 229 -15.02 -15.25 10.32
C ASN A 229 -14.49 -16.70 10.31
N ARG A 230 -13.30 -16.85 9.73
CA ARG A 230 -12.60 -18.12 9.60
C ARG A 230 -11.12 -17.85 9.87
N PRO A 231 -10.51 -18.47 10.89
CA PRO A 231 -9.09 -18.27 11.15
C PRO A 231 -8.26 -18.92 10.04
N CYS A 232 -7.12 -18.30 9.73
CA CYS A 232 -6.11 -18.84 8.84
C CYS A 232 -4.77 -18.77 9.58
N HIS A 233 -3.97 -19.84 9.52
CA HIS A 233 -2.67 -19.91 10.21
C HIS A 233 -1.50 -19.71 9.25
N GLN A 234 -1.66 -20.04 7.97
CA GLN A 234 -0.64 -19.91 6.93
C GLN A 234 -1.07 -18.85 5.91
N ALA A 235 -0.27 -17.79 5.75
CA ALA A 235 -0.54 -16.80 4.71
C ALA A 235 -0.22 -17.38 3.31
N TYR A 236 -1.05 -17.03 2.32
CA TYR A 236 -0.84 -17.40 0.93
C TYR A 236 -0.79 -16.19 0.00
N LEU A 237 0.02 -16.32 -1.05
CA LEU A 237 0.00 -15.50 -2.25
C LEU A 237 -0.33 -16.42 -3.42
N ALA A 238 -1.55 -16.33 -3.94
CA ALA A 238 -2.07 -17.23 -4.96
C ALA A 238 -2.43 -16.50 -6.25
N GLU A 239 -2.46 -17.23 -7.36
CA GLU A 239 -2.94 -16.71 -8.64
C GLU A 239 -4.47 -16.75 -8.69
N HIS A 240 -5.08 -15.73 -9.29
CA HIS A 240 -6.52 -15.75 -9.51
C HIS A 240 -6.87 -16.74 -10.64
N PRO A 241 -7.89 -17.59 -10.48
CA PRO A 241 -8.26 -18.57 -11.51
C PRO A 241 -8.68 -17.89 -12.82
N GLN A 242 -9.47 -16.80 -12.73
CA GLN A 242 -10.05 -16.15 -13.91
C GLN A 242 -9.08 -15.22 -14.66
N ASP A 243 -8.06 -14.65 -14.01
CA ASP A 243 -7.18 -13.64 -14.65
C ASP A 243 -5.71 -13.74 -14.18
N ARG A 244 -4.78 -12.95 -14.74
CA ARG A 244 -3.34 -13.06 -14.40
C ARG A 244 -2.96 -12.40 -13.06
N ARG A 245 -3.94 -11.90 -12.31
CA ARG A 245 -3.70 -11.24 -11.01
C ARG A 245 -3.34 -12.27 -9.96
N ILE A 246 -2.80 -11.73 -8.89
CA ILE A 246 -2.48 -12.43 -7.67
C ILE A 246 -3.35 -11.85 -6.56
N PHE A 247 -3.69 -12.69 -5.60
CA PHE A 247 -4.38 -12.28 -4.40
C PHE A 247 -3.74 -12.95 -3.19
N PHE A 248 -4.02 -12.40 -2.03
CA PHE A 248 -3.52 -12.84 -0.75
C PHE A 248 -4.64 -13.42 0.09
N ILE A 249 -4.28 -14.44 0.85
CA ILE A 249 -5.07 -15.03 1.93
C ILE A 249 -4.22 -14.84 3.17
N LEU A 250 -4.62 -13.94 4.06
CA LEU A 250 -3.76 -13.50 5.16
C LEU A 250 -4.42 -13.76 6.52
N PRO A 251 -3.68 -14.26 7.52
CA PRO A 251 -4.14 -14.23 8.91
C PRO A 251 -4.35 -12.77 9.31
N TRP A 252 -5.55 -12.39 9.77
CA TRP A 252 -5.82 -11.02 10.16
C TRP A 252 -6.77 -10.93 11.36
N LYS A 253 -6.23 -10.46 12.49
CA LYS A 253 -6.91 -10.52 13.80
C LYS A 253 -7.41 -11.96 14.04
N GLU A 254 -8.69 -12.14 14.35
CA GLU A 254 -9.28 -13.48 14.55
C GLU A 254 -9.81 -14.13 13.27
N GLY A 255 -9.57 -13.54 12.10
CA GLY A 255 -10.13 -13.99 10.83
C GLY A 255 -9.10 -14.14 9.71
N THR A 256 -9.63 -14.27 8.49
CA THR A 256 -8.83 -14.36 7.26
C THR A 256 -9.13 -13.17 6.37
N LEU A 257 -8.11 -12.38 6.04
CA LEU A 257 -8.22 -11.27 5.11
C LEU A 257 -7.93 -11.75 3.70
N LEU A 258 -8.89 -11.54 2.80
CA LEU A 258 -8.77 -11.82 1.38
C LEU A 258 -8.63 -10.52 0.61
N GLY A 259 -7.72 -10.49 -0.34
CA GLY A 259 -7.64 -9.39 -1.28
C GLY A 259 -6.45 -9.43 -2.22
N THR A 260 -6.41 -8.63 -3.27
CA THR A 260 -7.30 -7.49 -3.50
C THR A 260 -7.80 -7.46 -4.93
N THR A 261 -8.86 -6.69 -5.14
CA THR A 261 -9.38 -6.36 -6.45
C THR A 261 -8.65 -5.16 -7.07
N GLU A 262 -8.91 -4.93 -8.36
CA GLU A 262 -8.47 -3.76 -9.11
C GLU A 262 -9.64 -3.32 -10.00
N VAL A 263 -10.28 -2.19 -9.64
CA VAL A 263 -11.41 -1.59 -10.37
C VAL A 263 -11.11 -0.10 -10.56
N ARG A 264 -11.08 0.38 -11.82
CA ARG A 264 -10.95 1.82 -12.07
C ARG A 264 -12.18 2.56 -11.57
N GLN A 265 -11.98 3.70 -10.93
CA GLN A 265 -13.04 4.46 -10.28
C GLN A 265 -12.71 5.96 -10.29
N ALA A 266 -13.72 6.81 -10.47
CA ALA A 266 -13.60 8.26 -10.31
C ALA A 266 -13.72 8.70 -8.82
N LEU A 267 -13.26 9.92 -8.50
CA LEU A 267 -13.24 10.43 -7.11
C LEU A 267 -14.63 10.70 -6.50
N ASP A 268 -15.64 10.87 -7.33
CA ASP A 268 -17.03 11.16 -6.96
C ASP A 268 -17.87 9.90 -6.69
N GLU A 269 -17.34 8.73 -7.01
CA GLU A 269 -17.99 7.46 -6.70
C GLU A 269 -17.71 7.01 -5.24
N PRO A 270 -18.65 6.33 -4.56
CA PRO A 270 -18.40 5.75 -3.25
C PRO A 270 -17.25 4.73 -3.25
N ILE A 271 -16.29 4.89 -2.34
CA ILE A 271 -15.18 3.93 -2.17
C ILE A 271 -15.66 2.79 -1.26
N ALA A 272 -16.22 1.74 -1.86
CA ALA A 272 -16.74 0.58 -1.13
C ALA A 272 -16.49 -0.72 -1.89
N CYS A 273 -16.36 -1.83 -1.15
CA CYS A 273 -16.29 -3.16 -1.73
C CYS A 273 -17.68 -3.60 -2.19
N SER A 274 -17.85 -3.77 -3.50
CA SER A 274 -19.10 -4.27 -4.08
C SER A 274 -19.31 -5.77 -3.81
N ASP A 275 -20.56 -6.25 -3.98
CA ASP A 275 -20.87 -7.70 -3.89
C ASP A 275 -20.13 -8.51 -4.97
N ALA A 276 -19.99 -7.95 -6.17
CA ALA A 276 -19.25 -8.60 -7.26
C ALA A 276 -17.76 -8.78 -6.89
N GLU A 277 -17.14 -7.77 -6.25
CA GLU A 277 -15.77 -7.86 -5.77
C GLU A 277 -15.61 -8.84 -4.60
N ALA A 278 -16.57 -8.88 -3.67
CA ALA A 278 -16.58 -9.86 -2.59
C ALA A 278 -16.70 -11.29 -3.13
N GLN A 279 -17.62 -11.53 -4.09
CA GLN A 279 -17.78 -12.83 -4.73
C GLN A 279 -16.54 -13.24 -5.51
N TYR A 280 -15.93 -12.31 -6.25
CA TYR A 280 -14.66 -12.53 -6.96
C TYR A 280 -13.56 -13.03 -5.99
N LEU A 281 -13.46 -12.47 -4.79
CA LEU A 281 -12.48 -12.91 -3.78
C LEU A 281 -12.84 -14.27 -3.16
N LEU A 282 -14.12 -14.55 -2.90
CA LEU A 282 -14.58 -15.84 -2.39
C LEU A 282 -14.35 -16.98 -3.39
N ASP A 283 -14.64 -16.74 -4.68
CA ASP A 283 -14.39 -17.70 -5.75
C ASP A 283 -12.90 -18.03 -5.84
N ALA A 284 -12.03 -17.01 -5.79
CA ALA A 284 -10.58 -17.19 -5.76
C ALA A 284 -10.14 -18.02 -4.54
N TYR A 285 -10.65 -17.69 -3.36
CA TYR A 285 -10.35 -18.38 -2.12
C TYR A 285 -10.75 -19.85 -2.18
N GLY A 286 -11.95 -20.17 -2.68
CA GLY A 286 -12.43 -21.55 -2.83
C GLY A 286 -11.57 -22.41 -3.75
N ASN A 287 -10.82 -21.82 -4.68
CA ASN A 287 -9.88 -22.59 -5.50
C ASN A 287 -8.63 -23.03 -4.73
N ILE A 288 -8.28 -22.30 -3.67
CA ILE A 288 -7.08 -22.53 -2.85
C ILE A 288 -7.40 -23.28 -1.56
N VAL A 289 -8.50 -22.96 -0.88
CA VAL A 289 -8.88 -23.54 0.41
C VAL A 289 -10.27 -24.16 0.34
N GLN A 290 -10.39 -25.40 0.82
CA GLN A 290 -11.58 -26.23 0.86
C GLN A 290 -11.91 -26.65 2.31
N PRO A 291 -13.19 -26.66 2.72
CA PRO A 291 -14.37 -26.24 1.95
C PRO A 291 -14.36 -24.73 1.65
N ALA A 292 -14.89 -24.32 0.50
CA ALA A 292 -14.95 -22.91 0.14
C ALA A 292 -15.75 -22.09 1.19
N ALA A 293 -15.36 -20.83 1.38
CA ALA A 293 -16.10 -19.90 2.23
C ALA A 293 -17.30 -19.31 1.48
N THR A 294 -18.33 -18.93 2.23
CA THR A 294 -19.55 -18.31 1.67
C THR A 294 -19.71 -16.87 2.14
N ALA A 295 -20.61 -16.12 1.48
CA ALA A 295 -20.85 -14.71 1.80
C ALA A 295 -21.32 -14.46 3.24
N THR A 296 -21.95 -15.46 3.88
CA THR A 296 -22.39 -15.38 5.29
C THR A 296 -21.23 -15.37 6.28
N GLU A 297 -20.04 -15.83 5.87
CA GLU A 297 -18.83 -15.81 6.68
C GLU A 297 -18.09 -14.46 6.61
N ILE A 298 -18.52 -13.52 5.75
CA ILE A 298 -17.88 -12.21 5.66
C ILE A 298 -18.23 -11.37 6.90
N ARG A 299 -17.23 -11.10 7.73
CA ARG A 299 -17.32 -10.21 8.89
C ARG A 299 -17.22 -8.74 8.52
N GLU A 300 -16.29 -8.41 7.64
CA GLU A 300 -15.93 -7.03 7.31
C GLU A 300 -15.61 -6.93 5.82
N ARG A 301 -15.94 -5.76 5.24
CA ARG A 301 -15.51 -5.37 3.90
C ARG A 301 -14.90 -3.99 3.98
N PHE A 302 -13.84 -3.76 3.23
CA PHE A 302 -13.27 -2.42 3.08
C PHE A 302 -12.66 -2.25 1.70
N ALA A 303 -12.51 -1.01 1.26
CA ALA A 303 -11.89 -0.66 0.00
C ALA A 303 -11.09 0.64 0.13
N GLY A 304 -10.11 0.81 -0.75
CA GLY A 304 -9.29 2.02 -0.82
C GLY A 304 -8.94 2.35 -2.26
N LEU A 305 -8.77 3.65 -2.53
CA LEU A 305 -8.46 4.13 -3.86
C LEU A 305 -6.94 4.34 -4.01
N ARG A 306 -6.31 3.63 -4.95
CA ARG A 306 -4.86 3.70 -5.19
C ARG A 306 -4.58 4.84 -6.17
N PRO A 307 -3.80 5.87 -5.79
CA PRO A 307 -3.37 6.91 -6.71
C PRO A 307 -2.20 6.40 -7.56
N LEU A 308 -2.45 5.74 -8.69
CA LEU A 308 -1.36 5.23 -9.53
C LEU A 308 -0.94 6.30 -10.54
N LEU A 309 0.34 6.39 -10.89
CA LEU A 309 0.76 7.31 -11.95
C LEU A 309 0.21 6.82 -13.30
N ARG A 310 -0.44 7.72 -14.04
CA ARG A 310 -0.94 7.42 -15.37
C ARG A 310 0.24 7.21 -16.32
N SER A 311 0.39 5.99 -16.85
CA SER A 311 1.42 5.70 -17.86
C SER A 311 1.15 6.50 -19.14
N ARG A 312 2.17 7.16 -19.70
CA ARG A 312 2.13 7.66 -21.07
C ARG A 312 2.33 6.47 -22.04
N GLY A 313 1.27 5.70 -22.25
CA GLY A 313 1.24 4.53 -23.16
C GLY A 313 1.12 3.18 -22.46
N ASN A 314 0.22 2.33 -22.98
CA ASN A 314 -0.24 1.02 -22.47
C ASN A 314 -0.85 1.01 -21.05
N ALA A 315 -2.18 0.94 -21.02
CA ALA A 315 -3.08 0.96 -19.86
C ALA A 315 -2.87 -0.15 -18.80
N ASN A 316 -1.97 -1.12 -19.05
CA ASN A 316 -1.71 -2.26 -18.17
C ASN A 316 -0.45 -2.12 -17.29
N HIS A 317 0.28 -1.00 -17.39
CA HIS A 317 1.52 -0.78 -16.64
C HIS A 317 1.57 0.61 -16.02
N ALA A 318 0.64 0.94 -15.12
CA ALA A 318 0.85 2.06 -14.21
C ALA A 318 2.00 1.71 -13.25
N SER A 319 3.09 2.50 -13.26
CA SER A 319 4.17 2.31 -12.28
C SER A 319 3.65 2.70 -10.89
N ARG A 320 3.98 1.92 -9.86
CA ARG A 320 3.71 2.30 -8.46
C ARG A 320 4.76 3.26 -7.91
N GLU A 321 5.47 3.94 -8.81
CA GLU A 321 6.40 4.98 -8.43
C GLU A 321 5.59 6.21 -7.98
N TYR A 322 6.25 7.05 -7.19
CA TYR A 322 5.77 8.38 -6.89
C TYR A 322 6.54 9.38 -7.74
N THR A 323 5.91 10.50 -8.06
CA THR A 323 6.59 11.67 -8.60
C THR A 323 6.42 12.85 -7.65
N ILE A 324 7.41 13.74 -7.65
CA ILE A 324 7.40 14.97 -6.85
C ILE A 324 7.58 16.13 -7.84
N GLU A 325 6.59 16.99 -7.95
CA GLU A 325 6.56 18.11 -8.89
C GLU A 325 6.52 19.44 -8.12
N ARG A 326 7.45 20.35 -8.42
CA ARG A 326 7.53 21.66 -7.75
C ARG A 326 7.09 22.77 -8.69
N THR A 327 6.21 23.64 -8.21
CA THR A 327 5.77 24.87 -8.88
C THR A 327 5.91 26.02 -7.89
N GLY A 328 7.01 26.77 -7.98
CA GLY A 328 7.36 27.81 -7.01
C GLY A 328 7.55 27.22 -5.61
N LYS A 329 6.70 27.63 -4.66
CA LYS A 329 6.64 27.15 -3.28
C LYS A 329 5.61 26.02 -3.04
N ALA A 330 4.91 25.57 -4.08
CA ALA A 330 4.05 24.38 -4.01
C ALA A 330 4.83 23.14 -4.47
N ILE A 331 4.76 22.06 -3.68
CA ILE A 331 5.30 20.75 -4.02
C ILE A 331 4.12 19.77 -4.07
N ASN A 332 3.94 19.05 -5.18
CA ASN A 332 2.89 18.08 -5.36
C ASN A 332 3.50 16.67 -5.43
N VAL A 333 3.04 15.79 -4.54
CA VAL A 333 3.44 14.39 -4.47
C VAL A 333 2.30 13.54 -5.02
N LEU A 334 2.57 12.84 -6.12
CA LEU A 334 1.60 11.95 -6.76
C LEU A 334 2.07 10.50 -6.61
N GLY A 335 1.15 9.62 -6.22
CA GLY A 335 1.42 8.21 -6.00
C GLY A 335 2.05 7.89 -4.65
N GLY A 336 2.93 6.88 -4.66
CA GLY A 336 3.59 6.41 -3.45
C GLY A 336 2.92 5.19 -2.84
N LYS A 337 3.75 4.30 -2.30
CA LYS A 337 3.34 3.07 -1.64
C LYS A 337 3.50 3.22 -0.14
N TRP A 338 2.57 2.62 0.62
CA TRP A 338 2.62 2.56 2.08
C TRP A 338 4.03 2.18 2.59
N THR A 339 4.57 1.05 2.12
CA THR A 339 5.88 0.53 2.54
C THR A 339 7.02 1.53 2.33
N THR A 340 7.00 2.31 1.24
CA THR A 340 8.07 3.23 0.85
C THR A 340 7.80 4.68 1.27
N ALA A 341 6.77 4.93 2.09
CA ALA A 341 6.43 6.28 2.53
C ALA A 341 7.61 7.02 3.22
N PRO A 342 8.45 6.38 4.07
CA PRO A 342 9.58 7.08 4.67
C PRO A 342 10.70 7.35 3.65
N ALA A 343 10.90 6.47 2.66
CA ALA A 343 11.85 6.73 1.57
C ALA A 343 11.44 7.92 0.71
N LEU A 344 10.14 8.07 0.43
CA LEU A 344 9.57 9.26 -0.20
C LEU A 344 9.83 10.50 0.65
N ALA A 345 9.50 10.45 1.95
CA ALA A 345 9.64 11.58 2.87
C ALA A 345 11.08 12.12 2.94
N ARG A 346 12.08 11.22 2.96
CA ARG A 346 13.51 11.60 2.99
C ARG A 346 13.99 12.39 1.76
N LYS A 347 13.22 12.42 0.67
CA LYS A 347 13.54 13.24 -0.51
C LYS A 347 13.07 14.69 -0.38
N LEU A 348 12.04 14.97 0.42
CA LEU A 348 11.49 16.32 0.51
C LEU A 348 12.46 17.39 1.03
N PRO A 349 13.30 17.15 2.06
CA PRO A 349 14.19 18.17 2.58
C PRO A 349 15.15 18.74 1.53
N ALA A 350 15.62 17.91 0.60
CA ALA A 350 16.47 18.34 -0.51
C ALA A 350 15.71 19.17 -1.56
N ILE A 351 14.38 19.01 -1.66
CA ILE A 351 13.52 19.72 -2.61
C ILE A 351 13.02 21.04 -2.03
N VAL A 352 12.95 21.14 -0.70
CA VAL A 352 12.45 22.31 0.04
C VAL A 352 13.53 23.38 0.23
N ARG A 353 14.81 22.97 0.34
CA ARG A 353 15.96 23.87 0.24
C ARG A 353 15.96 24.58 -1.12
#